data_AF-A0A6A3F1K6-F1
#
_entry.id   AF-A0A6A3F1K6-F1
#
_cell.length_a   1.000
_cell.length_b   1.000
_cell.length_c   1.000
_cell.angle_alpha   90.00
_cell.angle_beta   90.00
_cell.angle_gamma   90.00
#
_symmetry.space_group_name_H-M   'P 1'
#
loop_
_entity.id
_entity.type
_entity.pdbx_description
1 polymer ?
#
loop_
_entity_poly.entity_id
_entity_poly.type
_entity_poly.pdbx_seq_one_letter_code
_entity_poly.pdbx_strand_id
1 'polypeptide(L)'
;MEDRAVAPGNGEGGGAVGTAASSVSSSAPASSDASVPSLLDSRTLPPVAASSDDAAPRYLPREDGSAPSSLTFSEAFAQLRKTSSYVAPPPEKSQENKPPVRDAAATIYVNRRQKGNPMLKSVRNVGLEFRDGLIPDYVMGENSCCVLFLSVRYHLLHNTYLDERVQSVRKDDPTRYKTKLVLCFVDVDDNEVALREINRVALLSDFTLVLAWSWLEAARYLETFKAYENKSATIIKEKVEAEFLPKANDVLTSIRSVNKTDVVTLLSTFGTVKGLMNASMEELSLCPGVGAKKVRQLLETFQEPFTKQ
;
A
#
# COMPACT_ATOMS: atom_id res chain seq x y z
N MET A 1 56.72 35.91 23.03
CA MET A 1 56.17 37.18 23.53
C MET A 1 54.69 36.94 23.71
N GLU A 2 54.34 36.15 24.73
CA GLU A 2 54.04 36.59 26.13
C GLU A 2 52.59 37.11 26.19
N ASP A 3 51.70 36.74 27.10
CA ASP A 3 51.73 35.96 28.35
C ASP A 3 50.25 35.62 28.70
N ARG A 4 49.93 34.42 29.23
CA ARG A 4 49.46 34.11 30.62
C ARG A 4 48.29 34.98 31.14
N ALA A 5 47.18 34.47 31.70
CA ALA A 5 47.06 33.71 32.95
C ALA A 5 45.54 33.46 33.26
N VAL A 6 45.08 32.25 33.67
CA VAL A 6 44.80 31.77 35.06
C VAL A 6 43.29 31.77 35.45
N ALA A 7 42.78 30.57 35.80
CA ALA A 7 41.55 30.29 36.58
C ALA A 7 41.87 30.35 38.10
N PRO A 8 40.94 30.31 39.09
CA PRO A 8 40.26 29.04 39.46
C PRO A 8 38.93 29.10 40.30
N GLY A 9 38.27 27.93 40.42
CA GLY A 9 37.58 27.42 41.64
C GLY A 9 36.14 27.90 41.95
N ASN A 10 35.32 27.23 42.77
CA ASN A 10 35.22 25.86 43.33
C ASN A 10 33.91 25.81 44.18
N GLY A 11 33.36 24.62 44.47
CA GLY A 11 32.42 24.35 45.59
C GLY A 11 30.96 24.10 45.19
N GLU A 12 30.43 22.86 45.19
CA GLU A 12 30.07 21.96 46.31
C GLU A 12 28.99 22.51 47.27
N GLY A 13 27.92 21.72 47.45
CA GLY A 13 26.90 21.94 48.48
C GLY A 13 25.68 21.02 48.33
N GLY A 14 25.75 19.83 48.92
CA GLY A 14 24.60 18.92 49.09
C GLY A 14 23.64 19.36 50.20
N GLY A 15 22.47 18.72 50.25
CA GLY A 15 21.51 18.88 51.35
C GLY A 15 20.21 18.13 51.10
N ALA A 16 19.96 17.12 51.92
CA ALA A 16 18.83 16.21 51.87
C ALA A 16 17.73 16.56 52.90
N VAL A 17 16.58 15.89 52.72
CA VAL A 17 15.53 15.56 53.72
C VAL A 17 14.48 16.63 54.03
N GLY A 18 13.19 16.24 53.96
CA GLY A 18 12.09 17.01 54.52
C GLY A 18 10.69 16.53 54.14
N THR A 19 10.26 15.43 54.74
CA THR A 19 8.89 14.90 54.83
C THR A 19 7.79 15.91 55.16
N ALA A 20 6.61 15.77 54.55
CA ALA A 20 5.32 16.02 55.21
C ALA A 20 4.19 15.22 54.54
N ALA A 21 3.53 14.41 55.36
CA ALA A 21 2.38 13.60 55.03
C ALA A 21 1.07 14.39 55.24
N SER A 22 0.03 14.03 54.49
CA SER A 22 -1.35 14.14 54.98
C SER A 22 -2.23 13.07 54.31
N SER A 23 -2.73 12.19 55.16
CA SER A 23 -3.87 11.27 55.01
C SER A 23 -5.15 12.00 54.52
N VAL A 24 -6.24 11.37 54.03
CA VAL A 24 -7.10 10.36 54.67
C VAL A 24 -8.05 9.70 53.63
N SER A 25 -8.49 8.46 53.96
CA SER A 25 -9.78 7.78 53.66
C SER A 25 -10.11 7.40 52.20
N SER A 26 -10.12 6.13 51.80
CA SER A 26 -11.00 4.99 52.16
C SER A 26 -12.40 5.03 51.55
N SER A 27 -12.61 4.29 50.45
CA SER A 27 -13.86 3.54 50.19
C SER A 27 -13.70 2.61 48.98
N ALA A 28 -14.00 1.33 49.17
CA ALA A 28 -14.29 0.35 48.11
C ALA A 28 -15.70 0.61 47.54
N PRO A 29 -15.99 0.15 46.30
CA PRO A 29 -16.83 -1.06 46.16
C PRO A 29 -16.31 -1.99 45.05
N ALA A 30 -16.32 -3.32 45.23
CA ALA A 30 -17.41 -4.25 44.93
C ALA A 30 -17.81 -4.34 43.45
N SER A 31 -17.30 -5.39 42.81
CA SER A 31 -17.83 -6.21 41.70
C SER A 31 -19.17 -5.84 41.05
N SER A 32 -19.16 -5.66 39.72
CA SER A 32 -20.09 -6.34 38.79
C SER A 32 -19.61 -6.18 37.35
N ASP A 33 -18.82 -7.16 36.88
CA ASP A 33 -18.49 -7.32 35.46
C ASP A 33 -19.73 -7.89 34.74
N ALA A 34 -20.55 -7.00 34.17
CA ALA A 34 -21.76 -7.37 33.43
C ALA A 34 -21.36 -7.86 32.03
N SER A 35 -20.88 -9.10 31.97
CA SER A 35 -20.68 -9.87 30.74
C SER A 35 -22.04 -10.16 30.09
N VAL A 36 -22.23 -9.65 28.87
CA VAL A 36 -23.42 -9.90 28.05
C VAL A 36 -23.41 -11.39 27.64
N PRO A 37 -24.43 -12.20 27.97
CA PRO A 37 -24.41 -13.62 27.62
C PRO A 37 -24.60 -13.81 26.11
N SER A 38 -23.65 -14.49 25.49
CA SER A 38 -23.71 -14.92 24.08
C SER A 38 -24.89 -15.89 23.89
N LEU A 39 -25.86 -15.51 23.06
CA LEU A 39 -27.06 -16.28 22.72
C LEU A 39 -26.81 -17.53 21.85
N LEU A 40 -25.56 -17.98 21.73
CA LEU A 40 -25.16 -19.10 20.88
C LEU A 40 -24.27 -20.11 21.63
N ASP A 41 -24.42 -20.24 22.95
CA ASP A 41 -23.76 -21.32 23.68
C ASP A 41 -24.57 -22.62 23.55
N SER A 42 -24.11 -23.52 22.68
CA SER A 42 -24.78 -24.79 22.37
C SER A 42 -24.76 -25.82 23.51
N ARG A 43 -24.26 -25.45 24.70
CA ARG A 43 -24.06 -26.34 25.84
C ARG A 43 -25.17 -26.31 26.89
N THR A 44 -26.18 -25.43 26.75
CA THR A 44 -27.26 -25.25 27.74
C THR A 44 -28.63 -25.77 27.28
N LEU A 45 -28.71 -26.52 26.18
CA LEU A 45 -29.97 -27.11 25.73
C LEU A 45 -30.27 -28.43 26.49
N PRO A 46 -31.52 -28.66 26.94
CA PRO A 46 -31.91 -29.92 27.57
C PRO A 46 -31.91 -31.07 26.55
N PRO A 47 -31.62 -32.32 26.96
CA PRO A 47 -31.58 -33.45 26.05
C PRO A 47 -32.99 -33.81 25.57
N VAL A 48 -33.17 -33.83 24.24
CA VAL A 48 -34.44 -34.23 23.61
C VAL A 48 -34.58 -35.75 23.70
N ALA A 49 -35.65 -36.22 24.34
CA ALA A 49 -36.02 -37.62 24.39
C ALA A 49 -36.27 -38.15 22.96
N ALA A 50 -35.61 -39.26 22.62
CA ALA A 50 -35.75 -39.94 21.34
C ALA A 50 -37.13 -40.61 21.25
N SER A 51 -37.99 -40.12 20.35
CA SER A 51 -39.12 -40.87 19.83
C SER A 51 -38.90 -41.12 18.34
N SER A 52 -38.85 -42.39 17.99
CA SER A 52 -38.76 -42.94 16.65
C SER A 52 -39.97 -42.54 15.81
N ASP A 53 -39.75 -41.74 14.78
CA ASP A 53 -40.52 -41.76 13.54
C ASP A 53 -39.65 -41.21 12.40
N ASP A 54 -39.48 -42.05 11.39
CA ASP A 54 -38.68 -41.83 10.19
C ASP A 54 -39.36 -40.76 9.31
N ALA A 55 -38.97 -39.50 9.47
CA ALA A 55 -39.45 -38.39 8.66
C ALA A 55 -38.31 -37.40 8.36
N ALA A 56 -38.14 -37.10 7.07
CA ALA A 56 -37.11 -36.22 6.49
C ALA A 56 -36.97 -34.86 7.24
N PRO A 57 -35.76 -34.26 7.25
CA PRO A 57 -35.49 -33.04 8.00
C PRO A 57 -36.39 -31.87 7.56
N ARG A 58 -36.97 -31.19 8.55
CA ARG A 58 -37.96 -30.08 8.50
C ARG A 58 -37.63 -28.86 7.63
N TYR A 59 -36.55 -28.86 6.86
CA TYR A 59 -36.13 -27.73 6.02
C TYR A 59 -36.60 -27.82 4.56
N LEU A 60 -37.30 -28.89 4.18
CA LEU A 60 -37.94 -29.00 2.87
C LEU A 60 -39.47 -28.91 3.03
N PRO A 61 -40.17 -28.06 2.25
CA PRO A 61 -41.63 -28.02 2.26
C PRO A 61 -42.18 -29.37 1.78
N ARG A 62 -43.05 -29.97 2.59
CA ARG A 62 -43.86 -31.14 2.23
C ARG A 62 -45.00 -30.67 1.33
N GLU A 63 -45.07 -31.18 0.10
CA GLU A 63 -46.15 -30.88 -0.84
C GLU A 63 -47.45 -31.60 -0.44
N ASP A 64 -48.14 -31.05 0.56
CA ASP A 64 -49.55 -31.35 0.79
C ASP A 64 -50.37 -30.18 0.23
N GLY A 65 -51.10 -30.46 -0.85
CA GLY A 65 -51.75 -29.45 -1.69
C GLY A 65 -52.81 -28.64 -0.96
N SER A 66 -52.58 -27.32 -0.88
CA SER A 66 -53.56 -26.24 -1.05
C SER A 66 -52.92 -24.88 -0.73
N ALA A 67 -52.11 -24.33 -1.64
CA ALA A 67 -51.87 -22.89 -1.86
C ALA A 67 -50.73 -22.67 -2.88
N PRO A 68 -50.82 -21.70 -3.81
CA PRO A 68 -49.79 -21.47 -4.82
C PRO A 68 -48.51 -20.85 -4.21
N SER A 69 -47.39 -21.53 -4.42
CA SER A 69 -46.05 -21.15 -3.99
C SER A 69 -45.35 -20.23 -5.01
N SER A 70 -45.22 -18.95 -4.67
CA SER A 70 -44.18 -18.05 -5.20
C SER A 70 -44.28 -16.68 -4.51
N LEU A 71 -43.87 -16.58 -3.26
CA LEU A 71 -43.60 -15.28 -2.66
C LEU A 71 -42.17 -14.86 -3.01
N THR A 72 -42.02 -13.63 -3.48
CA THR A 72 -40.69 -13.06 -3.74
C THR A 72 -39.92 -12.87 -2.43
N PHE A 73 -38.58 -12.85 -2.49
CA PHE A 73 -37.73 -12.70 -1.31
C PHE A 73 -38.10 -11.46 -0.46
N SER A 74 -38.48 -10.36 -1.12
CA SER A 74 -38.97 -9.13 -0.50
C SER A 74 -40.29 -9.31 0.27
N GLU A 75 -41.21 -10.12 -0.27
CA GLU A 75 -42.51 -10.37 0.36
C GLU A 75 -42.38 -11.30 1.56
N ALA A 76 -41.52 -12.32 1.47
CA ALA A 76 -41.19 -13.18 2.60
C ALA A 76 -40.59 -12.38 3.77
N PHE A 77 -39.68 -11.45 3.48
CA PHE A 77 -39.10 -10.55 4.49
C PHE A 77 -40.12 -9.59 5.10
N ALA A 78 -41.06 -9.09 4.30
CA ALA A 78 -42.15 -8.24 4.79
C ALA A 78 -43.11 -9.00 5.72
N GLN A 79 -43.33 -10.30 5.48
CA GLN A 79 -44.15 -11.14 6.34
C GLN A 79 -43.44 -11.48 7.65
N LEU A 80 -42.13 -11.69 7.64
CA LEU A 80 -41.34 -11.91 8.86
C LEU A 80 -41.50 -10.75 9.86
N ARG A 81 -41.54 -9.50 9.38
CA ARG A 81 -41.78 -8.32 10.22
C ARG A 81 -43.15 -8.28 10.92
N LYS A 82 -44.11 -9.09 10.46
CA LYS A 82 -45.47 -9.19 11.00
C LYS A 82 -45.63 -10.34 12.00
N THR A 83 -44.61 -11.19 12.16
CA THR A 83 -44.66 -12.30 13.12
C THR A 83 -44.44 -11.79 14.55
N SER A 84 -45.05 -12.46 15.52
CA SER A 84 -44.93 -12.10 16.95
C SER A 84 -43.51 -12.23 17.50
N SER A 85 -42.62 -12.90 16.76
CA SER A 85 -41.20 -13.09 17.08
C SER A 85 -40.30 -11.95 16.57
N TYR A 86 -40.84 -11.02 15.77
CA TYR A 86 -40.06 -9.91 15.23
C TYR A 86 -39.90 -8.80 16.27
N VAL A 87 -38.66 -8.62 16.73
CA VAL A 87 -38.26 -7.45 17.52
C VAL A 87 -37.70 -6.42 16.56
N ALA A 88 -38.36 -5.26 16.46
CA ALA A 88 -37.84 -4.15 15.68
C ALA A 88 -36.50 -3.67 16.27
N PRO A 89 -35.46 -3.42 15.46
CA PRO A 89 -34.24 -2.83 15.97
C PRO A 89 -34.56 -1.47 16.62
N PRO A 90 -33.86 -1.09 17.70
CA PRO A 90 -34.04 0.21 18.34
C PRO A 90 -33.90 1.34 17.30
N PRO A 91 -34.63 2.47 17.45
CA PRO A 91 -34.47 3.60 16.55
C PRO A 91 -33.02 4.10 16.64
N GLU A 92 -32.23 3.78 15.62
CA GLU A 92 -30.91 4.35 15.43
C GLU A 92 -31.10 5.87 15.37
N LYS A 93 -30.57 6.58 16.37
CA LYS A 93 -30.32 8.01 16.27
C LYS A 93 -29.63 8.20 14.93
N SER A 94 -30.21 9.02 14.08
CA SER A 94 -29.74 9.39 12.75
C SER A 94 -28.24 9.67 12.78
N GLN A 95 -27.45 8.62 12.59
CA GLN A 95 -26.09 8.72 12.14
C GLN A 95 -26.23 9.07 10.68
N GLU A 96 -26.27 10.38 10.44
CA GLU A 96 -25.99 10.99 9.17
C GLU A 96 -24.88 10.18 8.50
N ASN A 97 -25.18 9.62 7.33
CA ASN A 97 -24.23 8.90 6.48
C ASN A 97 -23.05 9.82 6.19
N LYS A 98 -22.09 9.89 7.11
CA LYS A 98 -20.81 10.49 6.82
C LYS A 98 -20.20 9.57 5.78
N PRO A 99 -19.96 10.04 4.54
CA PRO A 99 -19.23 9.24 3.58
C PRO A 99 -17.94 8.75 4.26
N PRO A 100 -17.39 7.60 3.84
CA PRO A 100 -16.09 7.16 4.35
C PRO A 100 -15.17 8.38 4.33
N VAL A 101 -14.54 8.69 5.47
CA VAL A 101 -13.69 9.86 5.62
C VAL A 101 -12.61 9.72 4.54
N ARG A 102 -12.88 10.31 3.37
CA ARG A 102 -11.88 10.58 2.37
C ARG A 102 -10.91 11.45 3.13
N ASP A 103 -9.63 11.10 3.15
CA ASP A 103 -8.61 12.02 3.64
C ASP A 103 -8.87 13.36 2.95
N ALA A 104 -9.41 14.34 3.66
CA ALA A 104 -9.73 15.64 3.09
C ALA A 104 -8.45 16.33 2.57
N ALA A 105 -7.29 15.82 2.97
CA ALA A 105 -5.96 16.16 2.49
C ALA A 105 -5.68 15.71 1.04
N ALA A 106 -6.41 14.73 0.50
CA ALA A 106 -6.24 14.25 -0.86
C ALA A 106 -7.21 14.97 -1.82
N THR A 107 -6.94 16.24 -2.12
CA THR A 107 -7.65 17.02 -3.15
C THR A 107 -6.72 17.39 -4.30
N ILE A 108 -7.19 17.23 -5.53
CA ILE A 108 -6.54 17.71 -6.77
C ILE A 108 -7.24 18.98 -7.22
N TYR A 109 -6.46 20.01 -7.52
CA TYR A 109 -6.97 21.23 -8.12
C TYR A 109 -7.04 21.08 -9.64
N VAL A 110 -8.24 21.24 -10.18
CA VAL A 110 -8.55 21.05 -11.59
C VAL A 110 -8.82 22.39 -12.24
N ASN A 111 -8.18 22.64 -13.37
CA ASN A 111 -8.49 23.80 -14.18
C ASN A 111 -9.91 23.70 -14.74
N ARG A 112 -10.69 24.78 -14.72
CA ARG A 112 -12.05 24.78 -15.31
C ARG A 112 -12.09 24.36 -16.78
N ARG A 113 -11.00 24.58 -17.52
CA ARG A 113 -10.86 24.09 -18.92
C ARG A 113 -11.02 22.57 -19.04
N GLN A 114 -10.72 21.82 -17.97
CA GLN A 114 -10.81 20.37 -17.93
C GLN A 114 -12.16 19.84 -17.42
N LYS A 115 -13.15 20.70 -17.12
CA LYS A 115 -14.46 20.27 -16.58
C LYS A 115 -15.19 19.26 -17.48
N GLY A 116 -14.97 19.33 -18.79
CA GLY A 116 -15.55 18.40 -19.77
C GLY A 116 -14.77 17.10 -19.98
N ASN A 117 -13.60 16.94 -19.37
CA ASN A 117 -12.73 15.80 -19.62
C ASN A 117 -13.34 14.50 -19.03
N PRO A 118 -13.56 13.44 -19.83
CA PRO A 118 -14.14 12.18 -19.36
C PRO A 118 -13.30 11.49 -18.28
N MET A 119 -11.98 11.74 -18.25
CA MET A 119 -11.07 11.20 -17.23
C MET A 119 -11.51 11.54 -15.81
N LEU A 120 -12.11 12.72 -15.60
CA LEU A 120 -12.58 13.15 -14.27
C LEU A 120 -13.66 12.24 -13.69
N LYS A 121 -14.46 11.56 -14.54
CA LYS A 121 -15.47 10.59 -14.10
C LYS A 121 -14.85 9.30 -13.55
N SER A 122 -13.62 9.01 -13.95
CA SER A 122 -12.87 7.81 -13.55
C SER A 122 -12.09 8.01 -12.26
N VAL A 123 -11.89 9.26 -11.80
CA VAL A 123 -11.25 9.57 -10.51
C VAL A 123 -12.24 9.29 -9.37
N ARG A 124 -11.86 8.41 -8.44
CA ARG A 124 -12.72 7.98 -7.32
C ARG A 124 -12.06 8.13 -5.96
N ASN A 125 -10.74 7.99 -5.90
CA ASN A 125 -10.00 7.90 -4.64
C ASN A 125 -9.56 9.28 -4.10
N VAL A 126 -9.73 10.34 -4.87
CA VAL A 126 -9.23 11.70 -4.56
C VAL A 126 -10.34 12.72 -4.81
N GLY A 127 -10.39 13.77 -3.99
CA GLY A 127 -11.30 14.91 -4.17
C GLY A 127 -10.88 15.78 -5.36
N LEU A 128 -11.86 16.34 -6.07
CA LEU A 128 -11.62 17.26 -7.19
C LEU A 128 -12.17 18.64 -6.84
N GLU A 129 -11.32 19.66 -6.85
CA GLU A 129 -11.72 21.06 -6.62
C GLU A 129 -11.38 21.88 -7.87
N PHE A 130 -12.39 22.54 -8.45
CA PHE A 130 -12.17 23.38 -9.62
C PHE A 130 -11.68 24.76 -9.20
N ARG A 131 -10.55 25.21 -9.76
CA ARG A 131 -9.99 26.54 -9.52
C ARG A 131 -9.77 27.30 -10.82
N ASP A 132 -9.96 28.61 -10.73
CA ASP A 132 -9.66 29.56 -11.78
C ASP A 132 -8.21 30.06 -11.67
N GLY A 133 -7.65 30.54 -12.77
CA GLY A 133 -6.29 31.08 -12.80
C GLY A 133 -5.17 30.04 -12.74
N LEU A 134 -5.48 28.74 -12.80
CA LEU A 134 -4.47 27.70 -12.97
C LEU A 134 -3.93 27.72 -14.40
N ILE A 135 -2.61 27.76 -14.56
CA ILE A 135 -1.98 27.53 -15.87
C ILE A 135 -1.97 26.03 -16.20
N PRO A 136 -1.55 25.12 -15.31
CA PRO A 136 -1.64 23.68 -15.59
C PRO A 136 -3.08 23.18 -15.65
N ASP A 137 -3.28 21.95 -16.14
CA ASP A 137 -4.59 21.32 -16.22
C ASP A 137 -4.98 20.69 -14.88
N TYR A 138 -4.02 20.06 -14.21
CA TYR A 138 -4.18 19.53 -12.86
C TYR A 138 -2.99 19.93 -11.99
N VAL A 139 -3.26 20.27 -10.73
CA VAL A 139 -2.24 20.61 -9.73
C VAL A 139 -2.48 19.77 -8.48
N MET A 140 -1.42 19.13 -8.00
CA MET A 140 -1.43 18.28 -6.80
C MET A 140 -0.55 18.91 -5.72
N GLY A 141 -1.15 19.06 -4.53
CA GLY A 141 -0.52 19.70 -3.39
C GLY A 141 -0.37 21.22 -3.56
N GLU A 142 0.11 21.90 -2.52
CA GLU A 142 0.55 23.29 -2.62
C GLU A 142 1.85 23.34 -3.43
N ASN A 143 1.70 23.30 -4.76
CA ASN A 143 2.79 23.47 -5.72
C ASN A 143 3.83 22.34 -5.79
N SER A 144 3.50 21.13 -5.30
CA SER A 144 4.42 19.99 -5.42
C SER A 144 4.47 19.43 -6.85
N CYS A 145 3.31 19.18 -7.47
CA CYS A 145 3.25 18.58 -8.79
C CYS A 145 2.23 19.26 -9.71
N CYS A 146 2.61 19.49 -10.97
CA CYS A 146 1.70 19.95 -12.01
C CYS A 146 1.59 18.93 -13.15
N VAL A 147 0.42 18.88 -13.77
CA VAL A 147 0.12 17.98 -14.88
C VAL A 147 -0.51 18.80 -16.01
N LEU A 148 0.02 18.61 -17.21
CA LEU A 148 -0.60 19.02 -18.47
C LEU A 148 -1.27 17.79 -19.09
N PHE A 149 -2.48 17.97 -19.60
CA PHE A 149 -3.22 16.91 -20.26
C PHE A 149 -3.22 17.09 -21.77
N LEU A 150 -2.92 16.02 -22.51
CA LEU A 150 -2.92 16.02 -23.96
C LEU A 150 -3.48 14.69 -24.48
N SER A 151 -4.24 14.71 -25.57
CA SER A 151 -4.52 13.48 -26.33
C SER A 151 -3.69 13.47 -27.61
N VAL A 152 -3.31 12.29 -28.07
CA VAL A 152 -2.54 12.14 -29.33
C VAL A 152 -3.34 12.70 -30.51
N ARG A 153 -4.64 12.40 -30.60
CA ARG A 153 -5.54 12.97 -31.62
C ARG A 153 -5.54 14.50 -31.59
N TYR A 154 -5.53 15.09 -30.41
CA TYR A 154 -5.50 16.56 -30.27
C TYR A 154 -4.15 17.14 -30.72
N HIS A 155 -3.04 16.48 -30.37
CA HIS A 155 -1.69 16.89 -30.82
C HIS A 155 -1.57 16.87 -32.34
N LEU A 156 -2.13 15.84 -32.99
CA LEU A 156 -2.14 15.75 -34.46
C LEU A 156 -2.91 16.91 -35.12
N LEU A 157 -3.92 17.45 -34.45
CA LEU A 157 -4.68 18.61 -34.94
C LEU A 157 -3.98 19.94 -34.62
N HIS A 158 -3.29 20.02 -33.47
CA HIS A 158 -2.65 21.23 -32.95
C HIS A 158 -1.26 20.91 -32.39
N ASN A 159 -0.26 20.80 -33.27
CA ASN A 159 1.10 20.40 -32.90
C ASN A 159 1.84 21.43 -32.02
N THR A 160 1.55 22.73 -32.14
CA THR A 160 2.19 23.78 -31.32
C THR A 160 1.57 23.90 -29.92
N TYR A 161 0.44 23.26 -29.67
CA TYR A 161 -0.31 23.43 -28.44
C TYR A 161 0.53 23.06 -27.21
N LEU A 162 1.21 21.91 -27.24
CA LEU A 162 1.99 21.45 -26.10
C LEU A 162 3.14 22.42 -25.79
N ASP A 163 3.85 22.88 -26.82
CA ASP A 163 4.96 23.83 -26.67
C ASP A 163 4.50 25.14 -26.02
N GLU A 164 3.39 25.71 -26.49
CA GLU A 164 2.83 26.95 -25.95
C GLU A 164 2.40 26.79 -24.48
N ARG A 165 1.82 25.64 -24.14
CA ARG A 165 1.37 25.32 -22.78
C ARG A 165 2.54 25.16 -21.83
N VAL A 166 3.57 24.44 -22.25
CA VAL A 166 4.81 24.25 -21.50
C VAL A 166 5.53 25.58 -21.29
N GLN A 167 5.61 26.42 -22.32
CA GLN A 167 6.18 27.76 -22.20
C GLN A 167 5.38 28.64 -21.23
N SER A 168 4.05 28.54 -21.23
CA SER A 168 3.20 29.29 -20.30
C SER A 168 3.48 28.87 -18.84
N VAL A 169 3.59 27.57 -18.57
CA VAL A 169 3.96 27.07 -17.23
C VAL A 169 5.37 27.54 -16.83
N ARG A 170 6.31 27.59 -17.78
CA ARG A 170 7.68 28.06 -17.53
C ARG A 170 7.74 29.58 -17.29
N LYS A 171 6.94 30.38 -17.99
CA LYS A 171 6.88 31.85 -17.84
C LYS A 171 6.42 32.26 -16.44
N ASP A 172 5.48 31.50 -15.87
CA ASP A 172 4.87 31.83 -14.58
C ASP A 172 5.65 31.32 -13.34
N ASP A 173 6.78 30.62 -13.52
CA ASP A 173 7.94 30.43 -12.60
C ASP A 173 8.65 29.07 -12.91
N PRO A 174 9.94 29.06 -13.29
CA PRO A 174 10.67 27.85 -13.67
C PRO A 174 10.82 26.81 -12.54
N THR A 175 10.70 27.21 -11.27
CA THR A 175 10.94 26.36 -10.08
C THR A 175 9.71 26.08 -9.24
N ARG A 176 8.54 26.60 -9.62
CA ARG A 176 7.33 26.52 -8.79
C ARG A 176 6.85 25.11 -8.52
N TYR A 177 7.09 24.17 -9.43
CA TYR A 177 6.67 22.77 -9.29
C TYR A 177 7.87 21.85 -9.26
N LYS A 178 7.93 21.01 -8.21
CA LYS A 178 8.98 20.00 -8.04
C LYS A 178 8.88 18.89 -9.09
N THR A 179 7.65 18.47 -9.39
CA THR A 179 7.37 17.45 -10.39
C THR A 179 6.49 18.02 -11.49
N LYS A 180 6.92 17.87 -12.75
CA LYS A 180 6.22 18.39 -13.93
C LYS A 180 5.88 17.22 -14.84
N LEU A 181 4.60 17.01 -15.12
CA LEU A 181 4.12 15.86 -15.87
C LEU A 181 3.33 16.27 -17.11
N VAL A 182 3.52 15.54 -18.20
CA VAL A 182 2.60 15.54 -19.35
C VAL A 182 1.88 14.20 -19.33
N LEU A 183 0.59 14.22 -19.02
CA LEU A 183 -0.28 13.04 -19.10
C LEU A 183 -0.87 12.98 -20.51
N CYS A 184 -0.37 12.06 -21.32
CA CYS A 184 -0.78 11.87 -22.70
C CYS A 184 -1.72 10.68 -22.84
N PHE A 185 -2.94 10.94 -23.33
CA PHE A 185 -3.92 9.92 -23.65
C PHE A 185 -3.73 9.44 -25.09
N VAL A 186 -3.42 8.16 -25.26
CA VAL A 186 -3.19 7.52 -26.55
C VAL A 186 -4.53 7.01 -27.10
N ASP A 187 -5.09 7.75 -28.04
CA ASP A 187 -6.42 7.52 -28.60
C ASP A 187 -6.42 7.27 -30.12
N VAL A 188 -5.24 7.10 -30.70
CA VAL A 188 -5.01 6.81 -32.11
C VAL A 188 -4.01 5.66 -32.22
N ASP A 189 -4.25 4.74 -33.16
CA ASP A 189 -3.38 3.58 -33.38
C ASP A 189 -2.03 3.99 -34.00
N ASP A 190 -2.05 4.88 -34.99
CA ASP A 190 -0.84 5.49 -35.56
C ASP A 190 -0.33 6.65 -34.68
N ASN A 191 0.38 6.30 -33.62
CA ASN A 191 0.84 7.25 -32.60
C ASN A 191 2.37 7.43 -32.55
N GLU A 192 3.16 6.65 -33.29
CA GLU A 192 4.62 6.62 -33.15
C GLU A 192 5.28 7.98 -33.46
N VAL A 193 4.85 8.62 -34.54
CA VAL A 193 5.40 9.93 -34.97
C VAL A 193 5.00 11.02 -33.99
N ALA A 194 3.72 11.05 -33.60
CA ALA A 194 3.18 12.03 -32.66
C ALA A 194 3.84 11.89 -31.27
N LEU A 195 3.98 10.67 -30.76
CA LEU A 195 4.62 10.41 -29.47
C LEU A 195 6.10 10.76 -29.49
N ARG A 196 6.80 10.56 -30.62
CA ARG A 196 8.20 10.99 -30.77
C ARG A 196 8.33 12.51 -30.64
N GLU A 197 7.44 13.26 -31.26
CA GLU A 197 7.41 14.73 -31.17
C GLU A 197 7.05 15.20 -29.75
N ILE A 198 5.98 14.66 -29.17
CA ILE A 198 5.54 14.96 -27.79
C ILE A 198 6.66 14.67 -26.79
N ASN A 199 7.34 13.52 -26.92
CA ASN A 199 8.44 13.14 -26.05
C ASN A 199 9.63 14.09 -26.19
N ARG A 200 9.95 14.54 -27.42
CA ARG A 200 10.99 15.53 -27.65
C ARG A 200 10.67 16.85 -26.92
N VAL A 201 9.44 17.34 -27.02
CA VAL A 201 9.00 18.57 -26.34
C VAL A 201 9.05 18.43 -24.82
N ALA A 202 8.53 17.31 -24.29
CA ALA A 202 8.51 17.04 -22.86
C ALA A 202 9.94 16.96 -22.29
N LEU A 203 10.83 16.22 -22.96
CA LEU A 203 12.22 16.05 -22.55
C LEU A 203 13.01 17.36 -22.56
N LEU A 204 12.85 18.18 -23.61
CA LEU A 204 13.55 19.47 -23.72
C LEU A 204 13.07 20.50 -22.69
N SER A 205 11.93 20.27 -22.05
CA SER A 205 11.30 21.20 -21.13
C SER A 205 11.30 20.72 -19.68
N ASP A 206 12.02 19.65 -19.38
CA ASP A 206 12.06 18.99 -18.06
C ASP A 206 10.69 18.52 -17.55
N PHE A 207 9.83 18.06 -18.46
CA PHE A 207 8.59 17.37 -18.13
C PHE A 207 8.73 15.87 -18.33
N THR A 208 8.18 15.09 -17.40
CA THR A 208 8.07 13.64 -17.57
C THR A 208 6.79 13.30 -18.32
N LEU A 209 6.94 12.62 -19.45
CA LEU A 209 5.82 12.10 -20.23
C LEU A 209 5.29 10.81 -19.60
N VAL A 210 3.98 10.75 -19.36
CA VAL A 210 3.26 9.56 -18.92
C VAL A 210 2.17 9.24 -19.93
N LEU A 211 2.19 8.03 -20.48
CA LEU A 211 1.21 7.57 -21.45
C LEU A 211 0.08 6.82 -20.76
N ALA A 212 -1.15 6.99 -21.22
CA ALA A 212 -2.31 6.23 -20.78
C ALA A 212 -3.15 5.79 -21.99
N TRP A 213 -3.58 4.53 -21.98
CA TRP A 213 -4.41 3.91 -23.02
C TRP A 213 -5.89 3.82 -22.62
N SER A 214 -6.22 4.17 -21.38
CA SER A 214 -7.62 4.25 -20.92
C SER A 214 -7.84 5.41 -19.95
N TRP A 215 -9.09 5.89 -19.88
CA TRP A 215 -9.50 6.92 -18.91
C TRP A 215 -9.29 6.48 -17.46
N LEU A 216 -9.50 5.18 -17.18
CA LEU A 216 -9.30 4.60 -15.86
C LEU A 216 -7.82 4.60 -15.46
N GLU A 217 -6.95 4.26 -16.40
CA GLU A 217 -5.51 4.28 -16.20
C GLU A 217 -5.00 5.71 -15.97
N ALA A 218 -5.41 6.66 -16.80
CA ALA A 218 -5.08 8.08 -16.65
C ALA A 218 -5.51 8.62 -15.28
N ALA A 219 -6.72 8.29 -14.82
CA ALA A 219 -7.21 8.65 -13.50
C ALA A 219 -6.38 8.00 -12.39
N ARG A 220 -6.05 6.71 -12.51
CA ARG A 220 -5.20 5.99 -11.54
C ARG A 220 -3.81 6.59 -11.42
N TYR A 221 -3.20 7.03 -12.51
CA TYR A 221 -1.93 7.74 -12.45
C TYR A 221 -2.04 9.02 -11.64
N LEU A 222 -3.07 9.83 -11.91
CA LEU A 222 -3.30 11.07 -11.16
C LEU A 222 -3.51 10.80 -9.66
N GLU A 223 -4.30 9.79 -9.31
CA GLU A 223 -4.51 9.35 -7.93
C GLU A 223 -3.21 8.89 -7.26
N THR A 224 -2.38 8.14 -8.00
CA THR A 224 -1.09 7.65 -7.52
C THR A 224 -0.12 8.81 -7.27
N PHE A 225 -0.01 9.76 -8.20
CA PHE A 225 0.84 10.94 -8.00
C PHE A 225 0.41 11.74 -6.77
N LYS A 226 -0.90 11.88 -6.54
CA LYS A 226 -1.40 12.55 -5.33
C LYS A 226 -1.07 11.75 -4.06
N ALA A 227 -1.27 10.43 -4.07
CA ALA A 227 -1.00 9.57 -2.91
C ALA A 227 0.49 9.47 -2.54
N TYR A 228 1.40 9.76 -3.48
CA TYR A 228 2.85 9.68 -3.30
C TYR A 228 3.53 11.04 -3.17
N GLU A 229 2.80 12.15 -3.15
CA GLU A 229 3.38 13.50 -3.09
C GLU A 229 4.28 13.73 -1.85
N ASN A 230 3.90 13.15 -0.70
CA ASN A 230 4.58 13.31 0.59
C ASN A 230 5.32 12.05 1.05
N LYS A 231 5.34 10.99 0.23
CA LYS A 231 5.99 9.73 0.60
C LYS A 231 7.50 9.84 0.40
N SER A 232 8.27 9.40 1.40
CA SER A 232 9.73 9.43 1.33
C SER A 232 10.28 8.32 0.44
N ALA A 233 11.51 8.52 -0.07
CA ALA A 233 12.23 7.55 -0.89
C ALA A 233 12.57 6.24 -0.14
N THR A 234 12.29 6.16 1.17
CA THR A 234 12.49 4.96 2.00
C THR A 234 11.71 3.75 1.47
N ILE A 235 10.59 3.97 0.77
CA ILE A 235 9.81 2.89 0.13
C ILE A 235 10.60 2.20 -0.99
N ILE A 236 11.44 2.94 -1.71
CA ILE A 236 12.22 2.44 -2.85
C ILE A 236 13.55 1.82 -2.39
N LYS A 237 14.02 2.19 -1.20
CA LYS A 237 15.28 1.67 -0.66
C LYS A 237 15.19 0.16 -0.46
N GLU A 238 16.22 -0.55 -0.91
CA GLU A 238 16.35 -1.98 -0.66
C GLU A 238 16.23 -2.25 0.84
N LYS A 239 15.25 -3.07 1.19
CA LYS A 239 15.11 -3.59 2.54
C LYS A 239 16.07 -4.76 2.66
N VAL A 240 17.31 -4.46 3.05
CA VAL A 240 18.27 -5.52 3.40
C VAL A 240 17.68 -6.25 4.61
N GLU A 241 17.20 -7.48 4.40
CA GLU A 241 16.72 -8.32 5.47
C GLU A 241 17.87 -8.50 6.48
N ALA A 242 17.63 -8.14 7.74
CA ALA A 242 18.68 -8.18 8.76
C ALA A 242 19.10 -9.62 9.11
N GLU A 243 18.25 -10.59 8.80
CA GLU A 243 18.42 -12.00 9.08
C GLU A 243 19.57 -12.61 8.25
N PHE A 244 20.25 -13.59 8.84
CA PHE A 244 21.43 -14.22 8.24
C PHE A 244 21.09 -15.08 7.01
N LEU A 245 20.00 -15.85 7.07
CA LEU A 245 19.65 -16.81 6.03
C LEU A 245 19.33 -16.15 4.67
N PRO A 246 18.59 -15.04 4.60
CA PRO A 246 18.40 -14.29 3.35
C PRO A 246 19.70 -13.77 2.74
N LYS A 247 20.59 -13.21 3.56
CA LYS A 247 21.91 -12.74 3.11
C LYS A 247 22.77 -13.89 2.58
N ALA A 248 22.77 -15.02 3.26
CA ALA A 248 23.51 -16.19 2.84
C ALA A 248 22.93 -16.79 1.54
N ASN A 249 21.60 -16.78 1.39
CA ASN A 249 20.94 -17.13 0.14
C ASN A 249 21.40 -16.20 -1.00
N ASP A 250 21.36 -14.89 -0.82
CA ASP A 250 21.75 -13.94 -1.87
C ASP A 250 23.22 -14.12 -2.30
N VAL A 251 24.13 -14.26 -1.33
CA VAL A 251 25.56 -14.49 -1.59
C VAL A 251 25.81 -15.82 -2.30
N LEU A 252 25.25 -16.93 -1.81
CA LEU A 252 25.56 -18.26 -2.33
C LEU A 252 24.80 -18.58 -3.62
N THR A 253 23.61 -18.00 -3.84
CA THR A 253 22.86 -18.13 -5.10
C THR A 253 23.39 -17.24 -6.22
N SER A 254 24.35 -16.33 -5.93
CA SER A 254 25.16 -15.68 -6.97
C SER A 254 25.89 -16.69 -7.86
N ILE A 255 26.21 -17.86 -7.30
CA ILE A 255 26.80 -18.98 -8.05
C ILE A 255 25.68 -19.67 -8.84
N ARG A 256 25.76 -19.61 -10.18
CA ARG A 256 24.71 -20.07 -11.10
C ARG A 256 24.19 -21.50 -10.85
N SER A 257 24.99 -22.39 -10.29
CA SER A 257 24.59 -23.77 -10.00
C SER A 257 23.90 -24.00 -8.65
N VAL A 258 23.92 -23.01 -7.76
CA VAL A 258 23.49 -23.14 -6.37
C VAL A 258 22.09 -22.59 -6.20
N ASN A 259 21.17 -23.42 -5.73
CA ASN A 259 19.79 -23.02 -5.44
C ASN A 259 19.60 -22.70 -3.95
N LYS A 260 18.51 -22.01 -3.61
CA LYS A 260 18.13 -21.72 -2.20
C LYS A 260 18.07 -22.99 -1.33
N THR A 261 17.59 -24.11 -1.89
CA THR A 261 17.55 -25.39 -1.18
C THR A 261 18.95 -25.90 -0.86
N ASP A 262 19.90 -25.74 -1.79
CA ASP A 262 21.29 -26.14 -1.58
C ASP A 262 21.94 -25.28 -0.50
N VAL A 263 21.64 -23.97 -0.45
CA VAL A 263 22.14 -23.07 0.59
C VAL A 263 21.70 -23.51 1.98
N VAL A 264 20.43 -23.87 2.15
CA VAL A 264 19.92 -24.38 3.43
C VAL A 264 20.66 -25.66 3.83
N THR A 265 20.87 -26.59 2.90
CA THR A 265 21.59 -27.84 3.17
C THR A 265 23.07 -27.57 3.53
N LEU A 266 23.76 -26.74 2.74
CA LEU A 266 25.17 -26.39 2.97
C LEU A 266 25.37 -25.66 4.31
N LEU A 267 24.49 -24.71 4.65
CA LEU A 267 24.56 -24.02 5.94
C LEU A 267 24.20 -24.94 7.10
N SER A 268 23.32 -25.92 6.90
CA SER A 268 22.99 -26.92 7.93
C SER A 268 24.15 -27.89 8.19
N THR A 269 24.92 -28.23 7.16
CA THR A 269 26.09 -29.13 7.27
C THR A 269 27.33 -28.41 7.82
N PHE A 270 27.65 -27.22 7.31
CA PHE A 270 28.90 -26.52 7.64
C PHE A 270 28.75 -25.42 8.70
N GLY A 271 27.52 -25.03 9.03
CA GLY A 271 27.15 -24.04 10.05
C GLY A 271 27.49 -22.58 9.68
N THR A 272 28.68 -22.34 9.13
CA THR A 272 29.19 -21.01 8.78
C THR A 272 29.61 -20.94 7.32
N VAL A 273 29.49 -19.75 6.72
CA VAL A 273 30.00 -19.51 5.35
C VAL A 273 31.52 -19.74 5.28
N LYS A 274 32.25 -19.41 6.35
CA LYS A 274 33.69 -19.70 6.45
C LYS A 274 33.98 -21.20 6.42
N GLY A 275 33.17 -22.00 7.11
CA GLY A 275 33.27 -23.47 7.08
C GLY A 275 33.03 -24.00 5.67
N LEU A 276 31.99 -23.49 5.01
CA LEU A 276 31.66 -23.85 3.62
C LEU A 276 32.78 -23.51 2.63
N MET A 277 33.39 -22.33 2.73
CA MET A 277 34.45 -21.89 1.81
C MET A 277 35.77 -22.65 1.97
N ASN A 278 36.04 -23.20 3.16
CA ASN A 278 37.23 -24.02 3.43
C ASN A 278 36.99 -25.52 3.28
N ALA A 279 35.76 -25.94 2.95
CA ALA A 279 35.41 -27.36 2.83
C ALA A 279 36.14 -28.03 1.66
N SER A 280 36.51 -29.29 1.84
CA SER A 280 37.13 -30.08 0.77
C SER A 280 36.10 -30.57 -0.26
N MET A 281 36.57 -31.00 -1.44
CA MET A 281 35.70 -31.58 -2.48
C MET A 281 34.92 -32.79 -1.95
N GLU A 282 35.53 -33.59 -1.07
CA GLU A 282 34.92 -34.78 -0.47
C GLU A 282 33.79 -34.40 0.48
N GLU A 283 34.02 -33.42 1.36
CA GLU A 283 33.00 -32.94 2.31
C GLU A 283 31.79 -32.32 1.60
N LEU A 284 32.02 -31.53 0.55
CA LEU A 284 30.96 -30.94 -0.27
C LEU A 284 30.15 -32.01 -1.03
N SER A 285 30.77 -33.14 -1.37
CA SER A 285 30.11 -34.25 -2.06
C SER A 285 29.21 -35.10 -1.16
N LEU A 286 29.41 -35.03 0.17
CA LEU A 286 28.58 -35.71 1.16
C LEU A 286 27.25 -34.97 1.42
N CYS A 287 27.12 -33.72 0.99
CA CYS A 287 25.90 -32.95 1.16
C CYS A 287 24.76 -33.46 0.25
N PRO A 288 23.57 -33.75 0.80
CA PRO A 288 22.46 -34.27 0.02
C PRO A 288 21.98 -33.26 -1.02
N GLY A 289 21.85 -33.68 -2.28
CA GLY A 289 21.40 -32.82 -3.39
C GLY A 289 22.48 -31.94 -4.04
N VAL A 290 23.72 -31.98 -3.52
CA VAL A 290 24.87 -31.26 -4.09
C VAL A 290 25.64 -32.20 -5.01
N GLY A 291 25.27 -32.21 -6.30
CA GLY A 291 25.95 -33.05 -7.30
C GLY A 291 27.36 -32.56 -7.66
N ALA A 292 28.18 -33.43 -8.24
CA ALA A 292 29.58 -33.14 -8.60
C ALA A 292 29.79 -31.86 -9.42
N LYS A 293 28.81 -31.50 -10.27
CA LYS A 293 28.85 -30.23 -11.03
C LYS A 293 28.75 -29.01 -10.13
N LYS A 294 27.86 -29.04 -9.12
CA LYS A 294 27.71 -27.96 -8.13
C LYS A 294 28.95 -27.85 -7.25
N VAL A 295 29.49 -29.00 -6.81
CA VAL A 295 30.72 -29.05 -6.01
C VAL A 295 31.90 -28.42 -6.77
N ARG A 296 32.11 -28.80 -8.03
CA ARG A 296 33.19 -28.21 -8.85
C ARG A 296 33.04 -26.70 -9.00
N GLN A 297 31.85 -26.21 -9.33
CA GLN A 297 31.62 -24.77 -9.49
C GLN A 297 31.77 -24.00 -8.17
N LEU A 298 31.34 -24.56 -7.04
CA LEU A 298 31.55 -23.97 -5.71
C LEU A 298 33.04 -23.83 -5.42
N LEU A 299 33.80 -24.90 -5.61
CA LEU A 299 35.21 -24.95 -5.28
C LEU A 299 36.05 -24.07 -6.22
N GLU A 300 35.72 -24.07 -7.51
CA GLU A 300 36.28 -23.14 -8.50
C GLU A 300 35.98 -21.69 -8.08
N THR A 301 34.74 -21.35 -7.77
CA THR A 301 34.36 -19.98 -7.36
C THR A 301 35.08 -19.52 -6.08
N PHE A 302 35.33 -20.42 -5.12
CA PHE A 302 35.99 -20.06 -3.86
C PHE A 302 37.51 -19.97 -3.96
N GLN A 303 38.13 -20.69 -4.89
CA GLN A 303 39.58 -20.83 -4.99
C GLN A 303 40.20 -20.17 -6.22
N GLU A 304 39.39 -19.75 -7.19
CA GLU A 304 39.87 -19.07 -8.40
C GLU A 304 40.57 -17.74 -8.05
N PRO A 305 41.80 -17.50 -8.54
CA PRO A 305 42.49 -16.25 -8.31
C PRO A 305 41.80 -15.11 -9.06
N PHE A 306 41.66 -13.94 -8.42
CA PHE A 306 41.05 -12.75 -9.04
C PHE A 306 41.84 -12.16 -10.21
N THR A 307 43.09 -12.58 -10.40
CA THR A 307 43.96 -12.14 -11.49
C THR A 307 44.29 -13.33 -12.38
N LYS A 308 44.21 -13.13 -13.70
CA LYS A 308 44.76 -14.08 -14.68
C LYS A 308 46.27 -14.06 -14.52
N GLN A 309 46.84 -15.17 -14.08
CA GLN A 309 48.28 -15.42 -14.20
C GLN A 309 48.68 -15.58 -15.67
#